data_AF-A0A8I1UF30-F1
#
_entry.id   AF-A0A8I1UF30-F1
#
_cell.length_a   1.000
_cell.length_b   1.000
_cell.length_c   1.000
_cell.angle_alpha   90.00
_cell.angle_beta   90.00
_cell.angle_gamma   90.00
#
_symmetry.space_group_name_H-M   'P 1'
#
loop_
_entity.id
_entity.type
_entity.pdbx_description
1 polymer ?
#
loop_
_entity_poly.entity_id
_entity_poly.type
_entity_poly.pdbx_seq_one_letter_code
_entity_poly.pdbx_strand_id
1 'polypeptide(L)'
;MLPIQGLKCIYDTTGRGWSIELVLKAEGEAAVRRFDVDGPDDAEMLIEAFEDSSVSAFDPETGEIVFGYEYLDLDDEDDLAEDDDEADEDSEEEPEDDDDQGKATS
;
A
#
# COMPACT_ATOMS: atom_id res chain seq x y z
N MET A 1 -7.69 10.19 -15.72
CA MET A 1 -7.70 8.84 -15.11
C MET A 1 -9.11 8.26 -15.10
N LEU A 2 -9.26 6.93 -15.09
CA LEU A 2 -10.55 6.22 -15.02
C LEU A 2 -10.89 5.90 -13.56
N PRO A 3 -12.09 6.25 -13.06
CA PRO A 3 -12.46 5.99 -11.68
C PRO A 3 -12.68 4.49 -11.46
N ILE A 4 -12.09 3.98 -10.37
CA ILE A 4 -12.23 2.58 -9.99
C ILE A 4 -13.51 2.43 -9.16
N GLN A 5 -14.40 1.54 -9.58
CA GLN A 5 -15.67 1.28 -8.90
C GLN A 5 -15.62 0.05 -7.99
N GLY A 6 -14.61 -0.78 -8.15
CA GLY A 6 -14.43 -1.97 -7.35
C GLY A 6 -13.12 -2.66 -7.65
N LEU A 7 -12.62 -3.33 -6.62
CA LEU A 7 -11.42 -4.15 -6.64
C LEU A 7 -11.80 -5.58 -6.28
N LYS A 8 -11.23 -6.54 -7.00
CA LYS A 8 -11.43 -7.97 -6.76
C LYS A 8 -10.09 -8.68 -6.71
N CYS A 9 -9.79 -9.27 -5.56
CA CYS A 9 -8.64 -10.13 -5.39
C CYS A 9 -8.97 -11.58 -5.81
N ILE A 10 -8.06 -12.21 -6.54
CA ILE A 10 -8.25 -13.54 -7.13
C ILE A 10 -6.99 -14.38 -6.88
N TYR A 11 -7.16 -15.47 -6.13
CA TYR A 11 -6.16 -16.52 -6.01
C TYR A 11 -6.45 -17.65 -7.02
N ASP A 12 -5.53 -17.88 -7.96
CA ASP A 12 -5.61 -19.03 -8.87
C ASP A 12 -5.02 -20.28 -8.20
N THR A 13 -5.87 -21.21 -7.80
CA THR A 13 -5.47 -22.49 -7.19
C THR A 13 -4.70 -23.42 -8.15
N THR A 14 -4.82 -23.22 -9.47
CA THR A 14 -4.14 -24.05 -10.48
C THR A 14 -2.73 -23.55 -10.72
N GLY A 15 -2.57 -22.26 -11.01
CA GLY A 15 -1.29 -21.59 -11.21
C GLY A 15 -0.56 -21.22 -9.91
N ARG A 16 -1.25 -21.27 -8.76
CA ARG A 16 -0.77 -20.81 -7.45
C ARG A 16 -0.30 -19.34 -7.47
N GLY A 17 -1.04 -18.49 -8.17
CA GLY A 17 -0.74 -17.07 -8.33
C GLY A 17 -1.86 -16.19 -7.79
N TRP A 18 -1.51 -14.93 -7.52
CA TRP A 18 -2.45 -13.89 -7.12
C TRP A 18 -2.61 -12.87 -8.24
N SER A 19 -3.81 -12.28 -8.31
CA SER A 19 -4.09 -11.22 -9.26
C SER A 19 -5.19 -10.30 -8.72
N ILE A 20 -5.15 -9.06 -9.15
CA ILE A 20 -6.17 -8.06 -8.86
C ILE A 20 -6.91 -7.71 -10.14
N GLU A 21 -8.22 -7.58 -10.02
CA GLU A 21 -9.11 -7.15 -11.08
C GLU A 21 -9.81 -5.85 -10.66
N LEU A 22 -9.61 -4.79 -11.46
CA LEU A 22 -10.26 -3.49 -11.30
C LEU A 22 -11.46 -3.40 -12.21
N VAL A 23 -12.58 -2.96 -11.64
CA VAL A 23 -13.78 -2.60 -12.39
C VAL A 23 -13.79 -1.08 -12.58
N LEU A 24 -13.58 -0.65 -13.81
CA LEU A 24 -13.53 0.75 -14.21
C LEU A 24 -14.87 1.14 -14.84
N LYS A 25 -15.39 2.32 -14.50
CA LYS A 25 -16.64 2.82 -15.10
C LYS A 25 -16.53 4.30 -15.42
N ALA A 26 -16.54 4.63 -16.70
CA ALA A 26 -16.66 6.00 -17.19
C ALA A 26 -17.97 6.13 -18.00
N GLU A 27 -18.41 7.36 -18.30
CA GLU A 27 -19.72 7.66 -18.89
C GLU A 27 -20.14 6.74 -20.06
N GLY A 28 -20.91 5.69 -19.74
CA GLY A 28 -21.42 4.72 -20.71
C GLY A 28 -20.53 3.51 -21.02
N GLU A 29 -19.34 3.43 -20.42
CA GLU A 29 -18.37 2.36 -20.65
C GLU A 29 -17.95 1.69 -19.33
N ALA A 30 -18.01 0.36 -19.30
CA ALA A 30 -17.48 -0.47 -18.22
C ALA A 30 -16.31 -1.28 -18.76
N ALA A 31 -15.15 -1.14 -18.13
CA ALA A 31 -13.95 -1.88 -18.47
C ALA A 31 -13.47 -2.68 -17.27
N VAL A 32 -12.82 -3.81 -17.54
CA VAL A 32 -12.20 -4.64 -16.52
C VAL A 32 -10.71 -4.71 -16.83
N ARG A 33 -9.88 -4.40 -15.84
CA ARG A 33 -8.42 -4.52 -15.95
C ARG A 33 -7.92 -5.51 -14.92
N ARG A 34 -7.08 -6.44 -15.36
CA ARG A 34 -6.49 -7.46 -14.52
C ARG A 34 -4.98 -7.37 -14.59
N PHE A 35 -4.33 -7.50 -13.45
CA PHE A 35 -2.88 -7.61 -13.34
C PHE A 35 -2.53 -8.64 -12.27
N ASP A 36 -1.35 -9.25 -12.42
CA ASP A 36 -0.83 -10.23 -11.48
C ASP A 36 -0.11 -9.49 -10.34
N VAL A 37 -0.12 -10.09 -9.15
CA VAL A 37 0.60 -9.57 -7.98
C VAL A 37 1.48 -10.69 -7.41
N ASP A 38 2.63 -10.33 -6.85
CA ASP A 38 3.70 -11.31 -6.59
C ASP A 38 3.36 -12.25 -5.42
N GLY A 39 2.49 -11.81 -4.51
CA GLY A 39 2.13 -12.61 -3.34
C GLY A 39 0.85 -12.16 -2.62
N PRO A 40 0.49 -12.88 -1.54
CA PRO A 40 -0.62 -12.50 -0.68
C PRO A 40 -0.38 -11.15 0.01
N ASP A 41 0.86 -10.86 0.41
CA ASP A 41 1.20 -9.62 1.13
C ASP A 41 0.97 -8.38 0.24
N ASP A 42 1.38 -8.42 -1.03
CA ASP A 42 1.11 -7.34 -1.98
C ASP A 42 -0.39 -7.18 -2.26
N ALA A 43 -1.11 -8.30 -2.30
CA ALA A 43 -2.56 -8.29 -2.49
C ALA A 43 -3.26 -7.63 -1.30
N GLU A 44 -2.83 -7.94 -0.07
CA GLU A 44 -3.34 -7.33 1.17
C GLU A 44 -3.04 -5.83 1.19
N MET A 45 -1.79 -5.44 0.93
CA MET A 45 -1.38 -4.03 0.87
C MET A 45 -2.21 -3.21 -0.13
N LEU A 46 -2.49 -3.75 -1.32
CA LEU A 46 -3.32 -3.06 -2.32
C LEU A 46 -4.80 -2.96 -1.91
N ILE A 47 -5.31 -3.96 -1.19
CA ILE A 47 -6.68 -3.92 -0.66
C ILE A 47 -6.79 -2.84 0.40
N GLU A 48 -5.85 -2.80 1.35
CA GLU A 48 -5.81 -1.78 2.42
C GLU A 48 -5.70 -0.38 1.83
N ALA A 49 -4.79 -0.15 0.88
CA ALA A 49 -4.66 1.14 0.21
C ALA A 49 -5.96 1.59 -0.48
N PHE A 50 -6.71 0.66 -1.06
CA PHE A 50 -8.00 0.94 -1.68
C PHE A 50 -9.09 1.27 -0.65
N GLU A 51 -9.14 0.54 0.46
CA GLU A 51 -10.11 0.72 1.54
C GLU A 51 -9.88 2.03 2.32
N ASP A 52 -8.63 2.41 2.52
CA ASP A 52 -8.23 3.63 3.24
C ASP A 52 -8.26 4.88 2.36
N SER A 53 -8.22 4.73 1.03
CA SER A 53 -8.26 5.87 0.11
C SER A 53 -9.63 6.56 0.10
N SER A 54 -9.63 7.89 0.12
CA SER A 54 -10.81 8.71 -0.15
C SER A 54 -11.23 8.65 -1.62
N VAL A 55 -10.26 8.45 -2.51
CA VAL A 55 -10.44 8.42 -3.96
C VAL A 55 -9.39 7.50 -4.60
N SER A 56 -9.80 6.75 -5.62
CA SER A 56 -8.89 5.88 -6.36
C SER A 56 -9.18 5.92 -7.87
N ALA A 57 -8.11 5.94 -8.66
CA ALA A 57 -8.17 6.14 -10.10
C ALA A 57 -7.07 5.36 -10.82
N PHE A 58 -7.38 4.83 -12.00
CA PHE A 58 -6.42 4.14 -12.87
C PHE A 58 -6.02 5.04 -14.04
N ASP A 59 -4.72 5.23 -14.25
CA ASP A 59 -4.20 5.92 -15.42
C ASP A 59 -3.89 4.89 -16.53
N PRO A 60 -4.64 4.89 -17.65
CA PRO A 60 -4.39 3.96 -18.75
C PRO A 60 -3.16 4.31 -19.61
N GLU A 61 -2.62 5.52 -19.53
CA GLU A 61 -1.44 5.93 -20.28
C GLU A 61 -0.16 5.43 -19.61
N THR A 62 -0.06 5.58 -18.29
CA THR A 62 1.09 5.11 -17.50
C THR A 62 0.93 3.69 -16.99
N GLY A 63 -0.31 3.23 -16.81
CA GLY A 63 -0.64 1.95 -16.19
C GLY A 63 -0.64 1.99 -14.66
N GLU A 64 -0.65 3.18 -14.06
CA GLU A 64 -0.56 3.37 -12.61
C GLU A 64 -1.95 3.42 -11.95
N ILE A 65 -1.98 3.08 -10.66
CA ILE A 65 -3.15 3.27 -9.80
C ILE A 65 -2.78 4.36 -8.79
N VAL A 66 -3.60 5.41 -8.74
CA VAL A 66 -3.44 6.52 -7.82
C VAL A 66 -4.47 6.39 -6.72
N PHE A 67 -4.00 6.47 -5.47
CA PHE A 67 -4.81 6.49 -4.26
C PHE A 67 -4.68 7.86 -3.61
N GLY A 68 -5.78 8.61 -3.53
CA GLY A 68 -5.86 9.88 -2.82
C GLY A 68 -6.50 9.68 -1.45
N TYR A 69 -5.92 10.31 -0.43
CA TYR A 69 -6.38 10.31 0.95
C TYR A 69 -7.00 11.67 1.29
N GLU A 70 -7.69 11.82 2.42
CA GLU A 70 -8.49 13.01 2.81
C GLU A 70 -7.73 14.37 2.79
N TYR A 71 -6.42 14.37 2.59
CA TYR A 71 -5.57 15.57 2.45
C TYR A 71 -5.04 15.83 1.02
N LEU A 72 -5.34 14.95 0.06
CA LEU A 72 -4.95 15.10 -1.35
C LEU A 72 -6.17 15.59 -2.14
N ASP A 73 -6.32 16.91 -2.26
CA ASP A 73 -7.19 17.50 -3.26
C ASP A 73 -6.62 17.15 -4.66
N LEU A 74 -7.14 16.07 -5.25
CA LEU A 74 -6.70 15.59 -6.58
C LEU A 74 -7.05 16.53 -7.75
N ASP A 75 -7.82 17.60 -7.48
CA ASP A 75 -8.12 18.66 -8.45
C ASP A 75 -7.06 19.79 -8.44
N ASP A 76 -6.13 19.80 -7.48
CA ASP A 76 -5.02 20.76 -7.41
C ASP A 76 -3.73 20.08 -7.91
N GLU A 77 -3.50 20.12 -9.23
CA GLU A 77 -2.29 19.63 -9.93
C GLU A 77 -0.96 20.34 -9.52
N ASP A 78 -0.89 21.07 -8.39
CA ASP A 78 0.19 22.03 -8.15
C ASP A 78 0.70 22.19 -6.69
N ASP A 79 0.56 21.19 -5.80
CA ASP A 79 1.25 21.27 -4.50
C ASP A 79 1.69 19.90 -3.93
N LEU A 80 2.70 19.30 -4.58
CA LEU A 80 3.62 18.40 -3.87
C LEU A 80 4.56 19.25 -3.02
N ALA A 81 4.08 19.74 -1.88
CA ALA A 81 4.95 20.28 -0.85
C ALA A 81 5.69 19.11 -0.19
N GLU A 82 7.00 19.08 -0.40
CA GLU A 82 7.98 18.29 0.34
C GLU A 82 7.75 18.48 1.85
N ASP A 83 7.34 17.42 2.55
CA ASP A 83 7.46 17.37 4.01
C ASP A 83 8.55 16.35 4.36
N ASP A 84 9.76 16.88 4.33
CA ASP A 84 10.96 16.33 4.93
C ASP A 84 10.84 16.51 6.45
N ASP A 85 10.04 15.67 7.10
CA ASP A 85 10.02 15.61 8.56
C ASP A 85 11.04 14.55 9.03
N GLU A 86 12.23 15.07 9.32
CA GLU A 86 13.32 14.39 10.02
C GLU A 86 12.82 13.73 11.31
N ALA A 87 12.69 12.40 11.30
CA ALA A 87 12.58 11.63 12.53
C ALA A 87 13.99 11.39 13.10
N ASP A 88 14.41 12.37 13.89
CA ASP A 88 15.59 12.43 14.75
C ASP A 88 15.90 11.08 15.43
N GLU A 89 17.12 10.59 15.20
CA GLU A 89 17.72 9.42 15.83
C GLU A 89 18.01 9.72 17.31
N ASP A 90 17.11 9.38 18.23
CA ASP A 90 17.55 9.17 19.61
C ASP A 90 16.67 8.16 20.37
N SER A 91 17.20 6.94 20.51
CA SER A 91 16.83 6.07 21.63
C SER A 91 18.07 5.34 22.09
N GLU A 92 18.71 6.01 23.05
CA GLU A 92 19.82 5.58 23.88
C GLU A 92 19.75 4.07 24.22
N GLU A 93 20.80 3.35 23.85
CA GLU A 93 21.08 1.99 24.32
C GLU A 93 21.26 2.00 25.84
N GLU A 94 20.36 1.33 26.57
CA GLU A 94 20.68 0.80 27.91
C GLU A 94 20.66 -0.72 27.87
N PRO A 95 21.79 -1.38 28.18
CA PRO A 95 21.70 -2.43 29.18
C PRO A 95 22.98 -2.56 30.02
N GLU A 96 22.93 -2.23 31.31
CA GLU A 96 23.84 -2.82 32.30
C GLU A 96 23.04 -3.21 33.56
N ASP A 97 22.36 -4.35 33.45
CA ASP A 97 21.83 -5.11 34.59
C ASP A 97 22.82 -6.26 34.86
N ASP A 98 23.88 -5.98 35.63
CA ASP A 98 24.81 -6.98 36.17
C ASP A 98 24.46 -7.25 37.63
N ASP A 99 23.58 -8.21 37.85
CA ASP A 99 23.40 -8.85 39.15
C ASP A 99 23.23 -10.37 39.00
N ASP A 100 24.05 -11.09 39.78
CA ASP A 100 23.81 -12.43 40.33
C ASP A 100 24.18 -13.69 39.48
N GLN A 101 25.37 -14.28 39.72
CA GLN A 101 25.51 -15.50 40.56
C GLN A 101 26.90 -16.14 40.51
N GLY A 102 27.45 -16.40 41.70
CA GLY A 102 28.69 -17.12 41.91
C GLY A 102 28.63 -18.60 41.50
N LYS A 103 29.74 -19.05 40.92
CA LYS A 103 30.26 -20.42 41.06
C LYS A 103 31.78 -20.44 40.84
N ALA A 104 32.51 -20.06 41.89
CA ALA A 104 33.93 -20.41 41.99
C ALA A 104 34.06 -21.71 42.77
N THR A 105 34.39 -22.77 42.05
CA THR A 105 35.02 -23.97 42.54
C THR A 105 36.45 -23.64 42.97
N SER A 106 36.81 -23.83 44.24
CA SER A 106 38.08 -24.45 44.66
C SER A 106 38.18 -24.60 46.17
#